data_AF-A0A946FAI2-F1
#
_entry.id   AF-A0A946FAI2-F1
#
_cell.length_a   1.000
_cell.length_b   1.000
_cell.length_c   1.000
_cell.angle_alpha   90.00
_cell.angle_beta   90.00
_cell.angle_gamma   90.00
#
_symmetry.space_group_name_H-M   'P 1'
#
loop_
_entity.id
_entity.type
_entity.pdbx_description
1 polymer ?
#
loop_
_entity_poly.entity_id
_entity_poly.type
_entity_poly.pdbx_seq_one_letter_code
_entity_poly.pdbx_strand_id
1 'polypeptide(L)'
;MLLFRFSALTFNAHRIHYDIDYCRTEEGYPNLVVHGPMLALLLLDLAERELPGRRFRQFRYRGVSPLFVPDRFAVCGCTDRDDHALLWIEGPGGGLAMTAELDLA
;
A
#
# COMPACT_ATOMS: atom_id res chain seq x y z
N MET A 1 -13.81 -1.30 -9.75
CA MET A 1 -13.06 -1.38 -11.03
C MET A 1 -11.54 -1.23 -10.86
N LEU A 2 -11.02 -0.41 -9.93
CA LEU A 2 -9.57 -0.22 -9.76
C LEU A 2 -8.82 -1.50 -9.36
N LEU A 3 -9.24 -2.22 -8.31
CA LEU A 3 -8.58 -3.45 -7.86
C LEU A 3 -8.54 -4.53 -8.95
N PHE A 4 -9.59 -4.66 -9.75
CA PHE A 4 -9.62 -5.57 -10.91
C PHE A 4 -8.55 -5.19 -11.96
N ARG A 5 -8.46 -3.90 -12.32
CA ARG A 5 -7.44 -3.42 -13.28
C ARG A 5 -6.02 -3.64 -12.76
N PHE A 6 -5.78 -3.38 -11.49
CA PHE A 6 -4.48 -3.62 -10.87
C PHE A 6 -4.13 -5.11 -10.87
N SER A 7 -5.10 -5.98 -10.55
CA SER A 7 -4.95 -7.44 -10.63
C SER A 7 -4.54 -7.88 -12.03
N ALA A 8 -5.21 -7.37 -13.06
CA ALA A 8 -4.88 -7.68 -14.45
C ALA A 8 -3.47 -7.16 -14.85
N LEU A 9 -3.13 -5.91 -14.49
CA LEU A 9 -1.85 -5.30 -14.83
C LEU A 9 -0.65 -6.00 -14.17
N THR A 10 -0.84 -6.48 -12.94
CA THR A 10 0.21 -7.13 -12.14
C THR A 10 0.18 -8.65 -12.23
N PHE A 11 -0.71 -9.22 -13.06
CA PHE A 11 -0.98 -10.65 -13.12
C PHE A 11 -1.25 -11.29 -11.75
N ASN A 12 -1.83 -10.52 -10.83
CA ASN A 12 -2.21 -11.00 -9.51
C ASN A 12 -3.68 -11.47 -9.56
N ALA A 13 -3.86 -12.76 -9.83
CA ALA A 13 -5.18 -13.37 -10.00
C ALA A 13 -5.89 -13.73 -8.68
N HIS A 14 -5.36 -13.34 -7.51
CA HIS A 14 -5.96 -13.72 -6.24
C HIS A 14 -7.34 -13.09 -6.07
N ARG A 15 -8.35 -13.93 -5.86
CA ARG A 15 -9.77 -13.55 -5.85
C ARG A 15 -10.15 -12.56 -4.75
N ILE A 16 -9.36 -12.46 -3.67
CA ILE A 16 -9.61 -11.51 -2.57
C ILE A 16 -9.64 -10.04 -3.00
N HIS A 17 -9.14 -9.75 -4.21
CA HIS A 17 -9.05 -8.39 -4.74
C HIS A 17 -10.25 -8.00 -5.63
N TYR A 18 -11.07 -8.95 -6.08
CA TYR A 18 -12.13 -8.67 -7.05
C TYR A 18 -13.40 -9.49 -6.90
N ASP A 19 -13.43 -10.50 -6.02
CA ASP A 19 -14.56 -11.38 -5.76
C ASP A 19 -14.95 -11.31 -4.28
N ILE A 20 -16.01 -10.54 -4.00
CA ILE A 20 -16.46 -10.26 -2.63
C ILE A 20 -17.08 -11.48 -1.96
N ASP A 21 -17.69 -12.37 -2.74
CA ASP A 21 -18.30 -13.58 -2.21
C ASP A 21 -17.19 -14.55 -1.78
N TYR A 22 -16.17 -14.75 -2.62
CA TYR A 22 -14.98 -15.52 -2.24
C TYR A 22 -14.28 -14.97 -1.00
N CYS A 23 -14.08 -13.65 -0.90
CA CYS A 23 -13.53 -13.01 0.30
C CYS A 23 -14.27 -13.45 1.57
N ARG A 24 -15.60 -13.42 1.53
CA ARG A 24 -16.46 -13.63 2.71
C ARG A 24 -16.66 -15.09 3.04
N THR A 25 -16.86 -15.94 2.03
CA THR A 25 -17.24 -17.34 2.23
C THR A 25 -16.04 -18.26 2.38
N GLU A 26 -14.94 -17.98 1.67
CA GLU A 26 -13.77 -18.86 1.64
C GLU A 26 -12.62 -18.37 2.53
N GLU A 27 -12.37 -17.06 2.56
CA GLU A 27 -11.19 -16.48 3.23
C GLU A 27 -11.52 -15.74 4.53
N GLY A 28 -12.81 -15.54 4.84
CA GLY A 28 -13.28 -14.89 6.07
C GLY A 28 -13.05 -13.37 6.14
N TYR A 29 -12.68 -12.73 5.02
CA TYR A 29 -12.54 -11.28 4.96
C TYR A 29 -13.89 -10.56 4.83
N PRO A 30 -14.09 -9.42 5.51
CA PRO A 30 -15.37 -8.71 5.48
C PRO A 30 -15.68 -8.08 4.11
N ASN A 31 -14.65 -7.78 3.31
CA ASN A 31 -14.77 -7.18 1.99
C ASN A 31 -13.51 -7.46 1.13
N LEU A 32 -13.46 -6.89 -0.07
CA LEU A 32 -12.30 -6.92 -0.96
C LEU A 32 -11.08 -6.32 -0.29
N VAL A 33 -9.97 -7.06 -0.32
CA VAL A 33 -8.68 -6.66 0.25
C VAL A 33 -7.93 -5.79 -0.77
N VAL A 34 -7.39 -4.66 -0.32
CA VAL A 34 -6.52 -3.82 -1.13
C VAL A 34 -5.15 -4.48 -1.29
N HIS A 35 -4.58 -4.50 -2.50
CA HIS A 35 -3.27 -5.11 -2.75
C HIS A 35 -2.17 -4.43 -1.93
N GLY A 36 -1.37 -5.22 -1.22
CA GLY A 36 -0.12 -4.72 -0.60
C GLY A 36 0.78 -3.98 -1.60
N PRO A 37 1.06 -4.54 -2.80
CA PRO A 37 1.84 -3.83 -3.82
C PRO A 37 1.22 -2.51 -4.30
N MET A 38 -0.10 -2.36 -4.28
CA MET A 38 -0.74 -1.07 -4.60
C MET A 38 -0.46 -0.04 -3.50
N LEU A 39 -0.58 -0.43 -2.23
CA LEU A 39 -0.24 0.44 -1.10
C LEU A 39 1.24 0.85 -1.13
N ALA A 40 2.13 -0.08 -1.46
CA ALA A 40 3.55 0.18 -1.62
C ALA A 40 3.84 1.18 -2.77
N LEU A 41 3.13 1.07 -3.88
CA LEU A 41 3.23 2.05 -4.99
C LEU A 41 2.71 3.42 -4.59
N LEU A 42 1.66 3.52 -3.78
CA LEU A 42 1.19 4.81 -3.26
C LEU A 42 2.23 5.48 -2.35
N LEU A 43 2.97 4.70 -1.54
CA LEU A 43 4.07 5.23 -0.73
C LEU A 43 5.23 5.74 -1.60
N LEU A 44 5.57 5.02 -2.67
CA LEU A 44 6.58 5.48 -3.63
C LEU A 44 6.13 6.75 -4.37
N ASP A 45 4.86 6.82 -4.80
CA ASP A 45 4.28 8.01 -5.44
C ASP A 45 4.29 9.23 -4.50
N LEU A 46 4.00 9.03 -3.20
CA LEU A 46 4.16 10.10 -2.20
C LEU A 46 5.62 10.57 -2.15
N ALA A 47 6.57 9.65 -2.01
CA ALA A 47 7.97 10.01 -1.92
C ALA A 47 8.47 10.75 -3.18
N GLU A 48 8.01 10.36 -4.37
CA GLU A 48 8.41 10.99 -5.63
C GLU A 48 7.92 12.45 -5.71
N ARG A 49 6.72 12.72 -5.18
CA ARG A 49 6.13 14.07 -5.13
C ARG A 49 6.78 14.97 -4.09
N GLU A 50 7.06 14.42 -2.91
CA GLU A 50 7.56 15.19 -1.77
C GLU A 50 9.10 15.34 -1.77
N LEU A 51 9.82 14.49 -2.51
CA LEU A 51 11.28 14.52 -2.64
C LEU A 51 11.72 14.72 -4.10
N PRO A 52 11.32 15.83 -4.75
CA PRO A 52 11.56 16.02 -6.18
C PRO A 52 13.06 16.02 -6.49
N GLY A 53 13.46 15.22 -7.50
CA GLY A 53 14.83 15.11 -7.96
C GLY A 53 15.75 14.23 -7.10
N ARG A 54 15.27 13.70 -5.96
CA ARG A 54 16.02 12.70 -5.20
C ARG A 54 15.93 11.35 -5.90
N ARG A 55 17.05 10.63 -5.96
CA ARG A 55 17.10 9.29 -6.57
C ARG A 55 16.85 8.22 -5.51
N PHE A 56 15.95 7.29 -5.80
CA PHE A 56 15.65 6.17 -4.90
C PHE A 56 16.67 5.06 -5.12
N ARG A 57 17.29 4.60 -4.02
CA ARG A 57 18.29 3.54 -4.05
C ARG A 57 17.71 2.20 -3.63
N GLN A 58 16.96 2.19 -2.53
CA GLN A 58 16.36 0.98 -1.99
C GLN A 58 15.04 1.31 -1.31
N PHE A 59 14.02 0.50 -1.59
CA PHE A 59 12.71 0.60 -0.99
C PHE A 59 12.32 -0.75 -0.38
N ARG A 60 11.95 -0.75 0.90
CA ARG A 60 11.55 -1.94 1.66
C ARG A 60 10.21 -1.64 2.30
N TYR A 61 9.23 -2.53 2.17
CA TYR A 61 7.93 -2.36 2.79
C TYR A 61 7.46 -3.63 3.50
N ARG A 62 6.57 -3.45 4.48
CA ARG A 62 5.95 -4.52 5.26
C ARG A 62 4.47 -4.22 5.46
N GLY A 63 3.61 -5.17 5.07
CA GLY A 63 2.20 -5.14 5.44
C GLY A 63 2.03 -5.43 6.93
N VAL A 64 1.21 -4.64 7.61
CA VAL A 64 0.94 -4.75 9.06
C VAL A 64 -0.51 -5.21 9.30
N SER A 65 -1.47 -4.60 8.62
CA SER A 65 -2.88 -4.98 8.68
C SER A 65 -3.55 -4.76 7.32
N PRO A 66 -4.57 -5.56 6.96
CA PRO A 66 -5.26 -5.41 5.68
C PRO A 66 -6.12 -4.14 5.66
N LEU A 67 -6.20 -3.52 4.49
CA LEU A 67 -7.22 -2.51 4.18
C LEU A 67 -8.27 -3.11 3.27
N PHE A 68 -9.52 -2.69 3.46
CA PHE A 68 -10.66 -3.18 2.72
C PHE A 68 -11.31 -2.05 1.93
N VAL A 69 -12.04 -2.37 0.87
CA VAL A 69 -12.91 -1.37 0.23
C VAL A 69 -14.16 -1.14 1.10
N PRO A 70 -14.65 0.11 1.32
CA PRO A 70 -14.14 1.40 0.87
C PRO A 70 -13.41 2.17 1.97
N ASP A 71 -12.56 1.51 2.76
CA ASP A 71 -11.81 2.13 3.84
C ASP A 71 -11.09 3.38 3.35
N ARG A 72 -11.15 4.43 4.18
CA ARG A 72 -10.32 5.62 4.01
C ARG A 72 -9.01 5.38 4.76
N PHE A 73 -7.92 5.75 4.13
CA PHE A 73 -6.58 5.68 4.70
C PHE A 73 -5.79 6.90 4.27
N ALA A 74 -4.72 7.21 5.01
CA ALA A 74 -3.75 8.23 4.67
C ALA A 74 -2.45 7.57 4.21
N VAL A 75 -1.78 8.24 3.27
CA VAL A 75 -0.43 7.90 2.82
C VAL A 75 0.49 8.94 3.43
N CYS A 76 1.43 8.49 4.26
CA CYS A 76 2.20 9.35 5.13
C CYS A 76 3.70 9.09 4.96
N GLY A 77 4.51 10.09 5.30
CA GLY A 77 5.95 10.00 5.19
C GLY A 77 6.67 11.08 6.00
N CYS A 78 7.91 10.78 6.36
CA CYS A 78 8.83 11.70 7.01
C CYS A 78 10.27 11.35 6.63
N THR A 79 11.09 12.34 6.30
CA THR A 79 12.55 12.16 6.20
C THR A 79 13.13 12.08 7.61
N ASP A 80 13.77 10.97 7.97
CA ASP A 80 14.41 10.84 9.29
C ASP A 80 15.86 11.34 9.27
N ARG A 81 16.51 11.30 8.10
CA ARG A 81 17.88 11.70 7.79
C ARG A 81 17.92 12.21 6.34
N ASP A 82 19.00 12.87 5.95
CA ASP A 82 19.13 13.44 4.60
C ASP A 82 19.03 12.39 3.48
N ASP A 83 19.42 11.15 3.75
CA ASP A 83 19.48 10.02 2.83
C ASP A 83 18.46 8.91 3.12
N HIS A 84 17.50 9.14 4.04
CA HIS A 84 16.55 8.11 4.44
C HIS A 84 15.18 8.70 4.82
N ALA A 85 14.12 8.02 4.37
CA ALA A 85 12.74 8.36 4.67
C ALA A 85 11.95 7.16 5.19
N LEU A 86 11.11 7.42 6.19
CA LEU A 86 10.12 6.51 6.74
C LEU A 86 8.77 6.85 6.14
N LEU A 87 8.09 5.85 5.59
CA LEU A 87 6.79 5.98 4.93
C LEU A 87 5.80 5.00 5.57
N TRP A 88 4.52 5.35 5.63
CA TRP A 88 3.51 4.44 6.17
C TRP A 88 2.10 4.71 5.62
N ILE A 89 1.26 3.69 5.70
CA ILE A 89 -0.18 3.81 5.48
C ILE A 89 -0.88 3.76 6.83
N GLU A 90 -1.65 4.81 7.10
CA GLU A 90 -2.53 4.89 8.26
C GLU A 90 -3.96 4.55 7.82
N GLY A 91 -4.47 3.42 8.29
CA GLY A 91 -5.83 2.95 8.04
C GLY A 91 -6.88 3.64 8.90
N PRO A 92 -8.13 3.15 8.85
CA PRO A 92 -9.23 3.68 9.65
C PRO A 92 -8.90 3.72 11.16
N GLY A 93 -9.20 4.86 11.80
CA GLY A 93 -8.98 5.03 13.23
C GLY A 93 -7.52 5.15 13.68
N GLY A 94 -6.59 5.42 12.76
CA GLY A 94 -5.17 5.61 13.08
C GLY A 94 -4.35 4.32 13.13
N GLY A 95 -4.94 3.18 12.76
CA GLY A 95 -4.25 1.90 12.74
C GLY A 95 -3.19 1.82 11.65
N LEU A 96 -2.05 1.19 11.94
CA LEU A 96 -0.98 1.01 10.97
C LEU A 96 -1.31 -0.13 9.99
N ALA A 97 -1.37 0.17 8.69
CA ALA A 97 -1.65 -0.81 7.65
C ALA A 97 -0.39 -1.28 6.91
N MET A 98 0.57 -0.39 6.69
CA MET A 98 1.83 -0.69 6.03
C MET A 98 2.92 0.24 6.52
N THR A 99 4.15 -0.25 6.61
CA THR A 99 5.35 0.57 6.78
C THR A 99 6.28 0.39 5.59
N ALA A 100 7.10 1.39 5.33
CA ALA A 100 8.22 1.31 4.40
C ALA A 100 9.39 2.20 4.81
N GLU A 101 10.58 1.76 4.41
CA GLU A 101 11.85 2.48 4.49
C GLU A 101 12.34 2.75 3.07
N LEU A 102 12.80 3.98 2.84
CA LEU A 102 13.31 4.45 1.56
C LEU A 102 14.70 5.05 1.75
N ASP A 103 15.71 4.38 1.18
CA ASP A 103 17.06 4.93 1.05
C ASP A 103 17.14 5.79 -0.21
N LEU A 104 17.70 6.99 -0.06
CA LEU A 104 17.98 7.93 -1.14
C LEU A 104 19.46 7.86 -1.52
N ALA A 105 19.77 8.17 -2.77
CA ALA A 105 21.13 8.36 -3.25
C ALA A 105 21.56 9.84 -3.19
#